data_AF-A0A955YFD3-F1
#
_entry.id   AF-A0A955YFD3-F1
#
_cell.length_a   1.000
_cell.length_b   1.000
_cell.length_c   1.000
_cell.angle_alpha   90.00
_cell.angle_beta   90.00
_cell.angle_gamma   90.00
#
_symmetry.space_group_name_H-M   'P 1'
#
loop_
_entity.id
_entity.type
_entity.pdbx_description
1 polymer ?
#
loop_
_entity_poly.entity_id
_entity_poly.type
_entity_poly.pdbx_seq_one_letter_code
_entity_poly.pdbx_strand_id
1 'polypeptide(L)'
;MHMGKAKKPKDWKDDVNWKVLALFPLVPLGIAVVLAPTILHALDFGSASISLAELAAGQEPSSSNVTLTGARPLYEHAYQLTTTTDGSVSQVEQFVPVVPVTWQPGQPVPVLLHVDRGIAYDAQIDPSVINAQSFTGIARNKLWEGVSGADREIFGNMGLTLAEDVLLVDNDPSKYLFYLYSGAPIMALLVMAYIARMMINMARDSHASDAEFERKFEANRQAALAKQAARGDDDDDDDDDDDDDDDDDDDDDDDDDDD
;
A
#
# COMPACT_ATOMS: atom_id res chain seq x y z
N MET A 1 36.84 -50.80 1.60
CA MET A 1 35.46 -50.29 1.79
C MET A 1 35.54 -48.82 2.16
N HIS A 2 35.21 -47.91 1.25
CA HIS A 2 35.06 -46.49 1.59
C HIS A 2 33.63 -46.28 2.08
N MET A 3 33.47 -46.06 3.39
CA MET A 3 32.24 -45.51 3.95
C MET A 3 32.03 -44.12 3.36
N GLY A 4 31.06 -44.00 2.44
CA GLY A 4 30.64 -42.72 1.90
C GLY A 4 30.15 -41.83 3.04
N LYS A 5 30.74 -40.64 3.19
CA LYS A 5 30.28 -39.65 4.18
C LYS A 5 28.83 -39.29 3.88
N ALA A 6 27.94 -39.54 4.84
CA ALA A 6 26.56 -39.11 4.76
C ALA A 6 26.52 -37.59 4.54
N LYS A 7 25.84 -37.15 3.47
CA LYS A 7 25.61 -35.71 3.23
C LYS A 7 24.75 -35.17 4.37
N LYS A 8 25.19 -34.08 5.00
CA LYS A 8 24.38 -33.34 5.98
C LYS A 8 23.04 -32.96 5.32
N PRO A 9 21.91 -33.13 6.01
CA PRO A 9 20.63 -32.61 5.51
C PRO A 9 20.75 -31.11 5.27
N LYS A 10 20.25 -30.66 4.13
CA LYS A 10 20.27 -29.26 3.73
C LYS A 10 19.35 -28.48 4.66
N ASP A 11 19.84 -27.40 5.27
CA ASP A 11 19.03 -26.54 6.12
C ASP A 11 18.02 -25.79 5.23
N TRP A 12 16.76 -25.76 5.63
CA TRP A 12 15.71 -25.05 4.90
C TRP A 12 16.05 -23.57 4.71
N LYS A 13 16.84 -22.99 5.63
CA LYS A 13 17.36 -21.62 5.53
C LYS A 13 18.26 -21.39 4.32
N ASP A 14 18.88 -22.44 3.78
CA ASP A 14 19.73 -22.38 2.58
C ASP A 14 18.89 -22.39 1.28
N ASP A 15 17.63 -22.83 1.34
CA ASP A 15 16.67 -22.78 0.22
C ASP A 15 15.81 -21.51 0.22
N VAL A 16 15.77 -20.81 1.35
CA VAL A 16 15.08 -19.52 1.46
C VAL A 16 15.90 -18.45 0.72
N ASN A 17 15.37 -17.99 -0.41
CA ASN A 17 15.90 -16.83 -1.09
C ASN A 17 15.59 -15.56 -0.29
N TRP A 18 16.48 -15.23 0.66
CA TRP A 18 16.35 -14.07 1.54
C TRP A 18 16.16 -12.74 0.78
N LYS A 19 16.59 -12.65 -0.48
CA LYS A 19 16.31 -11.47 -1.31
C LYS A 19 14.82 -11.34 -1.64
N VAL A 20 14.13 -12.46 -1.89
CA VAL A 20 12.68 -12.48 -2.13
C VAL A 20 11.93 -12.14 -0.84
N LEU A 21 12.38 -12.66 0.29
CA LEU A 21 11.79 -12.36 1.60
C LEU A 21 11.99 -10.89 2.02
N ALA A 22 13.15 -10.30 1.71
CA ALA A 22 13.44 -8.90 1.97
C ALA A 22 12.75 -7.93 0.99
N LEU A 23 12.60 -8.30 -0.28
CA LEU A 23 11.83 -7.50 -1.24
C LEU A 23 10.34 -7.44 -0.87
N PHE A 24 9.84 -8.46 -0.18
CA PHE A 24 8.41 -8.61 0.08
C PHE A 24 7.79 -7.48 0.94
N PRO A 25 8.37 -7.02 2.06
CA PRO A 25 7.86 -5.83 2.77
C PRO A 25 8.22 -4.51 2.08
N LEU A 26 9.32 -4.47 1.33
CA LEU A 26 9.78 -3.25 0.66
C LEU A 26 8.86 -2.84 -0.50
N VAL A 27 8.27 -3.80 -1.21
CA VAL A 27 7.36 -3.50 -2.33
C VAL A 27 6.06 -2.82 -1.85
N PRO A 28 5.29 -3.36 -0.88
CA PRO A 28 4.13 -2.67 -0.31
C PRO A 28 4.48 -1.33 0.33
N LEU A 29 5.62 -1.23 1.01
CA LEU A 29 6.07 0.04 1.57
C LEU A 29 6.35 1.07 0.47
N GLY A 30 7.03 0.67 -0.60
CA GLY A 30 7.27 1.52 -1.77
C GLY A 30 5.96 1.97 -2.43
N ILE A 31 5.00 1.06 -2.60
CA ILE A 31 3.66 1.38 -3.11
C ILE A 31 2.94 2.34 -2.17
N ALA A 32 2.96 2.09 -0.86
CA ALA A 32 2.33 2.95 0.14
C ALA A 32 2.92 4.36 0.14
N VAL A 33 4.24 4.48 -0.03
CA VAL A 33 4.90 5.78 -0.26
C VAL A 33 4.35 6.39 -1.54
N VAL A 34 4.43 5.74 -2.69
CA VAL A 34 3.94 6.32 -3.97
C VAL A 34 2.48 6.77 -3.91
N LEU A 35 1.61 6.02 -3.22
CA LEU A 35 0.19 6.33 -3.06
C LEU A 35 -0.14 7.27 -1.89
N ALA A 36 0.86 7.67 -1.08
CA ALA A 36 0.63 8.46 0.12
C ALA A 36 -0.13 9.78 -0.15
N PRO A 37 0.16 10.58 -1.20
CA PRO A 37 -0.61 11.79 -1.48
C PRO A 37 -2.09 11.47 -1.73
N THR A 38 -2.39 10.44 -2.52
CA THR A 38 -3.75 10.01 -2.82
C THR A 38 -4.48 9.55 -1.57
N ILE A 39 -3.82 8.80 -0.68
CA ILE A 39 -4.39 8.37 0.59
C ILE A 39 -4.67 9.59 1.48
N LEU A 40 -3.73 10.54 1.57
CA LEU A 40 -3.91 11.76 2.37
C LEU A 40 -5.07 12.62 1.87
N HIS A 41 -5.28 12.73 0.56
CA HIS A 41 -6.47 13.37 -0.01
C HIS A 41 -7.74 12.62 0.32
N ALA A 42 -7.75 11.29 0.20
CA ALA A 42 -8.92 10.48 0.50
C ALA A 42 -9.34 10.54 1.98
N LEU A 43 -8.38 10.81 2.88
CA LEU A 43 -8.62 11.02 4.31
C LEU A 43 -9.00 12.48 4.65
N ASP A 44 -8.90 13.41 3.70
CA ASP A 44 -9.32 14.79 3.87
C ASP A 44 -10.82 14.91 3.57
N PHE A 45 -11.64 14.80 4.62
CA PHE A 45 -13.09 14.95 4.55
C PHE A 45 -13.55 16.41 4.67
N GLY A 46 -12.62 17.35 4.86
CA GLY A 46 -12.92 18.77 5.02
C GLY A 46 -13.32 19.42 3.70
N SER A 47 -13.76 20.67 3.78
CA SER A 47 -13.81 21.59 2.64
C SER A 47 -13.42 22.99 3.10
N ALA A 48 -12.75 23.73 2.23
CA ALA A 48 -12.33 25.10 2.49
C ALA A 48 -12.79 26.01 1.36
N SER A 49 -13.41 27.14 1.70
CA SER A 49 -13.66 28.22 0.75
C SER A 49 -12.62 29.31 0.98
N ILE A 50 -11.90 29.69 -0.06
CA ILE A 50 -10.83 30.70 0.03
C ILE A 50 -10.87 31.59 -1.22
N SER A 51 -10.63 32.89 -1.05
CA SER A 51 -10.52 33.80 -2.19
C SER A 51 -9.12 33.74 -2.81
N LEU A 52 -9.03 34.01 -4.11
CA LEU A 52 -7.73 34.14 -4.79
C LEU A 52 -6.87 35.26 -4.22
N ALA A 53 -7.50 36.31 -3.67
CA ALA A 53 -6.80 37.42 -3.02
C ALA A 53 -6.13 36.98 -1.70
N GLU A 54 -6.79 36.13 -0.91
CA GLU A 54 -6.22 35.54 0.30
C GLU A 54 -5.08 34.59 -0.01
N LEU A 55 -5.25 33.72 -1.02
CA LEU A 55 -4.17 32.85 -1.52
C LEU A 55 -2.97 33.67 -2.00
N ALA A 56 -3.20 34.74 -2.78
CA ALA A 56 -2.13 35.62 -3.24
C ALA A 56 -1.44 36.40 -2.10
N ALA A 57 -2.08 36.49 -0.93
CA ALA A 57 -1.49 37.04 0.28
C ALA A 57 -0.76 35.99 1.14
N GLY A 58 -0.65 34.74 0.66
CA GLY A 58 0.03 33.62 1.33
C GLY A 58 -0.83 32.89 2.36
N GLN A 59 -2.16 33.06 2.34
CA GLN A 59 -3.03 32.24 3.17
C GLN A 59 -3.22 30.86 2.55
N GLU A 60 -3.09 29.80 3.35
CA GLU A 60 -3.32 28.43 2.90
C GLU A 60 -4.75 27.97 3.24
N PRO A 61 -5.39 27.17 2.38
CA PRO A 61 -6.68 26.57 2.69
C PRO A 61 -6.53 25.51 3.79
N SER A 62 -7.53 25.42 4.68
CA SER A 62 -7.54 24.43 5.77
C SER A 62 -7.81 22.98 5.32
N SER A 63 -8.11 22.77 4.05
CA SER A 63 -8.48 21.49 3.44
C SER A 63 -8.00 21.47 1.99
N SER A 64 -7.71 20.28 1.46
CA SER A 64 -7.37 20.07 0.06
C SER A 64 -8.62 20.13 -0.84
N ASN A 65 -9.81 19.81 -0.34
CA ASN A 65 -11.04 20.10 -1.09
C ASN A 65 -11.32 21.60 -0.98
N VAL A 66 -11.13 22.33 -2.07
CA VAL A 66 -11.19 23.80 -2.09
C VAL A 66 -12.28 24.31 -3.01
N THR A 67 -12.95 25.38 -2.58
CA THR A 67 -13.74 26.26 -3.43
C THR A 67 -13.03 27.61 -3.48
N LEU A 68 -12.45 27.90 -4.63
CA LEU A 68 -11.79 29.15 -4.95
C LEU A 68 -12.82 30.19 -5.38
N THR A 69 -12.70 31.43 -4.91
CA THR A 69 -13.61 32.54 -5.28
C THR A 69 -12.85 33.80 -5.69
N GLY A 70 -13.52 34.73 -6.39
CA GLY A 70 -12.90 35.96 -6.88
C GLY A 70 -11.83 35.70 -7.95
N ALA A 71 -12.00 34.61 -8.68
CA ALA A 71 -11.04 34.09 -9.63
C ALA A 71 -11.24 34.67 -11.03
N ARG A 72 -10.13 34.87 -11.75
CA ARG A 72 -10.09 35.19 -13.18
C ARG A 72 -9.09 34.24 -13.86
N PRO A 73 -9.55 33.29 -14.69
CA PRO A 73 -8.65 32.47 -15.49
C PRO A 73 -7.97 33.29 -16.61
N LEU A 74 -6.71 33.01 -16.90
CA LEU A 74 -5.92 33.61 -17.99
C LEU A 74 -5.79 32.60 -19.15
N TYR A 75 -6.86 32.39 -19.90
CA TYR A 75 -6.90 31.37 -20.95
C TYR A 75 -5.93 31.60 -22.10
N GLU A 76 -5.60 32.85 -22.37
CA GLU A 76 -4.60 33.22 -23.36
C GLU A 76 -3.19 32.73 -23.01
N HIS A 77 -2.97 32.33 -21.76
CA HIS A 77 -1.74 31.72 -21.26
C HIS A 77 -1.92 30.23 -20.90
N ALA A 78 -3.07 29.61 -21.20
CA ALA A 78 -3.25 28.19 -20.94
C ALA A 78 -2.47 27.34 -21.94
N TYR A 79 -1.94 26.20 -21.50
CA TYR A 79 -1.38 25.19 -22.41
C TYR A 79 -2.03 23.82 -22.21
N GLN A 80 -1.89 23.00 -23.23
CA GLN A 80 -2.40 21.63 -23.27
C GLN A 80 -1.24 20.65 -23.38
N LEU A 81 -1.31 19.58 -22.59
CA LEU A 81 -0.42 18.44 -22.67
C LEU A 81 -1.21 17.28 -23.29
N THR A 82 -0.71 16.78 -24.41
CA THR A 82 -1.33 15.65 -25.11
C THR A 82 -0.46 14.41 -24.96
N THR A 83 -0.98 13.42 -24.26
CA THR A 83 -0.35 12.10 -24.16
C THR A 83 -0.82 11.24 -25.33
N THR A 84 0.15 10.63 -26.03
CA THR A 84 -0.09 9.72 -27.15
C THR A 84 0.40 8.33 -26.79
N THR A 85 -0.44 7.32 -26.96
CA THR A 85 -0.11 5.90 -26.80
C THR A 85 -0.34 5.19 -28.13
N ASP A 86 0.67 4.49 -28.64
CA ASP A 86 0.62 3.79 -29.93
C ASP A 86 0.16 4.67 -31.11
N GLY A 87 0.58 5.94 -31.11
CA GLY A 87 0.22 6.93 -32.13
C GLY A 87 -1.19 7.49 -32.02
N SER A 88 -1.98 7.08 -31.02
CA SER A 88 -3.31 7.62 -30.73
C SER A 88 -3.29 8.49 -29.48
N VAL A 89 -4.02 9.61 -29.48
CA VAL A 89 -4.16 10.44 -28.28
C VAL A 89 -4.91 9.65 -27.22
N SER A 90 -4.26 9.44 -26.08
CA SER A 90 -4.81 8.72 -24.94
C SER A 90 -5.28 9.65 -23.83
N GLN A 91 -4.75 10.87 -23.76
CA GLN A 91 -5.15 11.85 -22.75
C GLN A 91 -4.82 13.28 -23.19
N VAL A 92 -5.71 14.22 -22.89
CA VAL A 92 -5.47 15.67 -23.03
C VAL A 92 -5.68 16.32 -21.66
N GLU A 93 -4.60 16.89 -21.14
CA GLU A 93 -4.60 17.67 -19.91
C GLU A 93 -4.42 19.15 -20.26
N GLN A 94 -5.06 20.04 -19.49
CA GLN A 94 -4.94 21.48 -19.68
C GLN A 94 -4.59 22.17 -18.37
N PHE A 95 -3.64 23.10 -18.43
CA PHE A 95 -3.21 23.91 -17.30
C PHE A 95 -3.57 25.37 -17.57
N VAL A 96 -4.36 25.96 -16.67
CA VAL A 96 -4.90 27.32 -16.81
C VAL A 96 -4.44 28.16 -15.61
N PRO A 97 -3.65 29.23 -15.82
CA PRO A 97 -3.33 30.17 -14.75
C PRO A 97 -4.59 30.84 -14.23
N VAL A 98 -4.76 30.88 -12.91
CA VAL A 98 -5.91 31.54 -12.28
C VAL A 98 -5.41 32.60 -11.30
N VAL A 99 -5.92 33.81 -11.46
CA VAL A 99 -5.46 34.98 -10.71
C VAL A 99 -6.63 35.72 -10.04
N PRO A 100 -6.37 36.57 -9.03
CA PRO A 100 -7.37 37.49 -8.52
C PRO A 100 -7.91 38.41 -9.63
N VAL A 101 -9.17 38.83 -9.53
CA VAL A 101 -9.76 39.82 -10.47
C VAL A 101 -8.98 41.16 -10.52
N THR A 102 -8.26 41.50 -9.45
CA THR A 102 -7.42 42.70 -9.34
C THR A 102 -6.00 42.52 -9.88
N TRP A 103 -5.63 41.31 -10.30
CA TRP A 103 -4.28 40.98 -10.76
C TRP A 103 -3.86 41.81 -11.97
N GLN A 104 -2.60 42.20 -11.99
CA GLN A 104 -1.94 42.98 -13.05
C GLN A 104 -0.77 42.19 -13.66
N PRO A 105 -0.46 42.40 -14.96
CA PRO A 105 0.71 41.80 -15.58
C PRO A 105 1.99 42.00 -14.77
N GLY A 106 2.78 40.92 -14.63
CA GLY A 106 4.02 40.90 -13.84
C GLY A 106 3.84 40.51 -12.37
N GLN A 107 2.61 40.46 -11.85
CA GLN A 107 2.35 39.86 -10.55
C GLN A 107 2.42 38.33 -10.62
N PRO A 108 2.85 37.64 -9.55
CA PRO A 108 2.90 36.19 -9.54
C PRO A 108 1.50 35.58 -9.65
N VAL A 109 1.41 34.42 -10.30
CA VAL A 109 0.19 33.61 -10.42
C VAL A 109 0.09 32.69 -9.20
N PRO A 110 -0.94 32.83 -8.34
CA PRO A 110 -1.06 32.06 -7.11
C PRO A 110 -1.67 30.67 -7.32
N VAL A 111 -2.42 30.45 -8.41
CA VAL A 111 -3.12 29.19 -8.66
C VAL A 111 -2.93 28.73 -10.10
N LEU A 112 -2.72 27.43 -10.25
CA LEU A 112 -2.78 26.74 -11.53
C LEU A 112 -3.92 25.73 -11.51
N LEU A 113 -4.91 25.92 -12.38
CA LEU A 113 -6.02 24.97 -12.53
C LEU A 113 -5.61 23.88 -13.51
N HIS A 114 -5.67 22.63 -13.08
CA HIS A 114 -5.50 21.45 -13.92
C HIS A 114 -6.86 20.86 -14.29
N VAL A 115 -7.10 20.78 -15.59
CA VAL A 115 -8.35 20.30 -16.18
C VAL A 115 -8.04 19.06 -17.01
N ASP A 116 -8.59 17.91 -16.62
CA ASP A 116 -8.55 16.72 -17.45
C ASP A 116 -9.67 16.80 -18.49
N ARG A 117 -9.31 16.70 -19.77
CA ARG A 117 -10.26 16.74 -20.88
C ARG A 117 -10.55 15.35 -21.47
N GLY A 118 -9.90 14.32 -20.94
CA GLY A 118 -9.97 12.95 -21.44
C GLY A 118 -9.47 12.84 -22.88
N ILE A 119 -10.13 12.00 -23.68
CA ILE A 119 -9.83 11.76 -25.10
C ILE A 119 -10.59 12.68 -26.07
N ALA A 120 -11.41 13.61 -25.55
CA ALA A 120 -12.28 14.44 -26.38
C ALA A 120 -11.48 15.58 -27.03
N TYR A 121 -11.38 15.53 -28.36
CA TYR A 121 -10.73 16.53 -29.21
C TYR A 121 -11.48 17.85 -29.34
N ASP A 122 -12.61 18.03 -28.66
CA ASP A 122 -13.35 19.28 -28.81
C ASP A 122 -12.52 20.39 -28.18
N ALA A 123 -11.84 21.20 -29.00
CA ALA A 123 -10.84 22.16 -28.55
C ALA A 123 -11.43 23.28 -27.68
N GLN A 124 -12.75 23.32 -27.50
CA GLN A 124 -13.44 24.34 -26.73
C GLN A 124 -13.35 24.05 -25.24
N ILE A 125 -12.60 24.89 -24.52
CA ILE A 125 -12.67 25.02 -23.06
C ILE A 125 -14.15 25.01 -22.67
N ASP A 126 -14.51 24.17 -21.69
CA ASP A 126 -15.89 24.10 -21.21
C ASP A 126 -16.38 25.54 -20.89
N PRO A 127 -17.41 26.05 -21.59
CA PRO A 127 -17.89 27.42 -21.43
C PRO A 127 -18.29 27.76 -19.99
N SER A 128 -18.62 26.75 -19.18
CA SER A 128 -18.91 26.93 -17.75
C SER A 128 -17.69 27.41 -16.96
N VAL A 129 -16.48 27.06 -17.40
CA VAL A 129 -15.21 27.47 -16.77
C VAL A 129 -14.85 28.89 -17.22
N ILE A 130 -15.16 29.27 -18.48
CA ILE A 130 -14.71 30.53 -19.11
C ILE A 130 -15.17 31.79 -18.36
N ASN A 131 -16.35 31.73 -17.73
CA ASN A 131 -16.92 32.85 -16.99
C ASN A 131 -17.03 32.58 -15.49
N ALA A 132 -16.49 31.46 -15.02
CA ALA A 132 -16.56 31.12 -13.61
C ALA A 132 -15.64 32.03 -12.79
N GLN A 133 -16.23 32.72 -11.82
CA GLN A 133 -15.49 33.41 -10.76
C GLN A 133 -15.24 32.51 -9.55
N SER A 134 -15.76 31.27 -9.61
CA SER A 134 -15.64 30.27 -8.56
C SER A 134 -15.26 28.93 -9.16
N PHE A 135 -14.25 28.27 -8.59
CA PHE A 135 -13.79 26.95 -9.01
C PHE A 135 -13.80 26.01 -7.81
N THR A 136 -14.30 24.79 -7.97
CA THR A 136 -14.24 23.77 -6.93
C THR A 136 -13.36 22.63 -7.40
N GLY A 137 -12.41 22.22 -6.58
CA GLY A 137 -11.45 21.17 -6.95
C GLY A 137 -10.65 20.66 -5.78
N ILE A 138 -9.62 19.90 -6.09
CA ILE A 138 -8.70 19.32 -5.09
C ILE A 138 -7.33 19.98 -5.26
N ALA A 139 -6.91 20.71 -4.23
CA ALA A 139 -5.59 21.30 -4.14
C ALA A 139 -4.54 20.20 -3.96
N ARG A 140 -3.65 20.06 -4.95
CA ARG A 140 -2.53 19.11 -4.98
C ARG A 140 -1.35 19.64 -4.16
N ASN A 141 -1.53 19.66 -2.84
CA ASN A 141 -0.57 20.22 -1.89
C ASN A 141 -0.05 19.19 -0.86
N LYS A 142 -0.16 17.89 -1.16
CA LYS A 142 0.31 16.83 -0.24
C LYS A 142 1.67 16.30 -0.70
N LEU A 143 2.63 16.26 0.22
CA LEU A 143 3.95 15.64 0.03
C LEU A 143 4.73 16.21 -1.17
N TRP A 144 4.93 15.42 -2.24
CA TRP A 144 5.65 15.81 -3.46
C TRP A 144 4.74 16.27 -4.60
N GLU A 145 3.46 16.47 -4.32
CA GLU A 145 2.56 17.10 -5.28
C GLU A 145 2.82 18.60 -5.44
N GLY A 146 2.28 19.16 -6.52
CA GLY A 146 2.39 20.58 -6.84
C GLY A 146 2.77 20.79 -8.29
N VAL A 147 3.07 22.05 -8.63
CA VAL A 147 3.49 22.42 -9.98
C VAL A 147 4.93 21.96 -10.21
N SER A 148 5.15 21.18 -11.27
CA SER A 148 6.48 20.67 -11.59
C SER A 148 7.42 21.79 -12.07
N GLY A 149 8.73 21.54 -12.00
CA GLY A 149 9.72 22.48 -12.53
C GLY A 149 9.55 22.74 -14.04
N ALA A 150 9.14 21.72 -14.80
CA ALA A 150 8.88 21.84 -16.23
C ALA A 150 7.67 22.75 -16.52
N ASP A 151 6.58 22.59 -15.76
CA ASP A 151 5.39 23.44 -15.93
C ASP A 151 5.70 24.90 -15.57
N ARG A 152 6.48 25.13 -14.49
CA ARG A 152 6.98 26.47 -14.13
C ARG A 152 7.77 27.12 -15.27
N GLU A 153 8.65 26.35 -15.92
CA GLU A 153 9.45 26.83 -17.06
C GLU A 153 8.56 27.18 -18.26
N ILE A 154 7.56 26.35 -18.57
CA ILE A 154 6.59 26.61 -19.66
C ILE A 154 5.89 27.95 -19.45
N PHE A 155 5.37 28.21 -18.24
CA PHE A 155 4.72 29.50 -17.94
C PHE A 155 5.71 30.67 -17.91
N GLY A 156 6.94 30.44 -17.44
CA GLY A 156 8.03 31.41 -17.52
C GLY A 156 8.30 31.87 -18.94
N ASN A 157 8.34 30.93 -19.89
CA ASN A 157 8.52 31.21 -21.32
C ASN A 157 7.33 31.96 -21.93
N MET A 158 6.14 31.90 -21.32
CA MET A 158 4.96 32.70 -21.70
C MET A 158 4.95 34.08 -21.04
N GLY A 159 5.98 34.45 -20.27
CA GLY A 159 6.06 35.74 -19.59
C GLY A 159 5.28 35.79 -18.27
N LEU A 160 4.84 34.65 -17.74
CA LEU A 160 4.20 34.55 -16.44
C LEU A 160 5.21 34.13 -15.37
N THR A 161 5.09 34.73 -14.19
CA THR A 161 5.80 34.27 -12.99
C THR A 161 4.80 33.51 -12.12
N LEU A 162 5.07 32.25 -11.80
CA LEU A 162 4.25 31.53 -10.82
C LEU A 162 4.72 31.88 -9.41
N ALA A 163 3.79 31.97 -8.45
CA ALA A 163 4.13 32.12 -7.05
C ALA A 163 5.02 30.96 -6.57
N GLU A 164 5.82 31.18 -5.53
CA GLU A 164 6.66 30.12 -4.94
C GLU A 164 5.78 28.98 -4.41
N ASP A 165 4.69 29.35 -3.75
CA ASP A 165 3.63 28.54 -3.16
C ASP A 165 2.41 28.36 -4.09
N VAL A 166 2.63 28.41 -5.42
CA VAL A 166 1.54 28.23 -6.39
C VAL A 166 0.74 26.96 -6.12
N LEU A 167 -0.57 27.13 -5.93
CA LEU A 167 -1.47 26.04 -5.64
C LEU A 167 -1.95 25.39 -6.94
N LEU A 168 -1.58 24.14 -7.15
CA LEU A 168 -2.12 23.33 -8.24
C LEU A 168 -3.48 22.77 -7.82
N VAL A 169 -4.54 22.99 -8.59
CA VAL A 169 -5.90 22.54 -8.27
C VAL A 169 -6.45 21.67 -9.39
N ASP A 170 -6.77 20.41 -9.09
CA ASP A 170 -7.46 19.50 -10.01
C ASP A 170 -8.96 19.80 -9.99
N ASN A 171 -9.53 20.11 -11.16
CA ASN A 171 -10.97 20.36 -11.30
C ASN A 171 -11.82 19.07 -11.38
N ASP A 172 -11.20 17.89 -11.43
CA ASP A 172 -11.89 16.61 -11.53
C ASP A 172 -11.77 15.81 -10.21
N PRO A 173 -12.75 15.91 -9.30
CA PRO A 173 -12.74 15.16 -8.05
C PRO A 173 -12.95 13.65 -8.26
N SER A 174 -13.46 13.22 -9.44
CA SER A 174 -13.79 11.82 -9.68
C SER A 174 -12.56 10.91 -9.75
N LYS A 175 -11.39 11.46 -10.11
CA LYS A 175 -10.11 10.74 -10.12
C LYS A 175 -9.79 10.10 -8.77
N TYR A 176 -9.99 10.86 -7.69
CA TYR A 176 -9.65 10.42 -6.34
C TYR A 176 -10.65 9.38 -5.81
N LEU A 177 -11.92 9.51 -6.18
CA LEU A 177 -12.93 8.47 -5.90
C LEU A 177 -12.59 7.16 -6.62
N PHE A 178 -12.16 7.22 -7.88
CA PHE A 178 -11.73 6.01 -8.60
C PHE A 178 -10.56 5.32 -7.87
N TYR A 179 -9.54 6.05 -7.44
CA TYR A 179 -8.42 5.45 -6.69
C TYR A 179 -8.86 4.85 -5.35
N LEU A 180 -9.75 5.53 -4.63
CA LEU A 180 -10.29 5.01 -3.36
C LEU A 180 -11.06 3.71 -3.57
N TYR A 181 -11.93 3.64 -4.59
CA TYR A 181 -12.79 2.49 -4.81
C TYR A 181 -12.13 1.33 -5.58
N SER A 182 -11.14 1.60 -6.44
CA SER A 182 -10.48 0.55 -7.23
C SER A 182 -9.13 0.13 -6.65
N GLY A 183 -8.32 1.09 -6.17
CA GLY A 183 -6.98 0.81 -5.66
C GLY A 183 -6.98 0.12 -4.30
N ALA A 184 -7.77 0.63 -3.36
CA ALA A 184 -7.76 0.12 -1.99
C ALA A 184 -8.22 -1.36 -1.88
N PRO A 185 -9.29 -1.82 -2.56
CA PRO A 185 -9.71 -3.22 -2.48
C PRO A 185 -8.69 -4.18 -3.12
N ILE A 186 -8.07 -3.78 -4.23
CA ILE A 186 -7.03 -4.59 -4.88
C ILE A 186 -5.83 -4.74 -3.93
N MET A 187 -5.41 -3.66 -3.29
CA MET A 187 -4.33 -3.72 -2.29
C MET A 187 -4.69 -4.60 -1.10
N ALA A 188 -5.92 -4.48 -0.57
CA ALA A 188 -6.39 -5.33 0.50
C ALA A 188 -6.39 -6.82 0.10
N LEU A 189 -6.82 -7.14 -1.13
CA LEU A 189 -6.78 -8.50 -1.66
C LEU A 189 -5.35 -9.04 -1.79
N LEU A 190 -4.40 -8.23 -2.25
CA LEU A 190 -3.00 -8.64 -2.33
C LEU A 190 -2.40 -8.93 -0.96
N VAL A 191 -2.73 -8.11 0.05
CA VAL A 191 -2.31 -8.34 1.44
C VAL A 191 -2.98 -9.59 2.02
N MET A 192 -4.27 -9.79 1.80
CA MET A 192 -5.00 -10.98 2.27
C MET A 192 -4.48 -12.26 1.62
N ALA A 193 -4.24 -12.25 0.30
CA ALA A 193 -3.65 -13.37 -0.42
C ALA A 193 -2.24 -13.72 0.12
N TYR A 194 -1.48 -12.71 0.54
CA TYR A 194 -0.20 -12.92 1.20
C TYR A 194 -0.33 -13.60 2.56
N ILE A 195 -1.19 -13.08 3.44
CA ILE A 195 -1.43 -13.67 4.76
C ILE A 195 -1.89 -15.13 4.60
N ALA A 196 -2.80 -15.40 3.66
CA ALA A 196 -3.23 -16.75 3.32
C ALA A 196 -2.06 -17.65 2.87
N ARG A 197 -1.19 -17.16 1.97
CA ARG A 197 -0.01 -17.92 1.53
C ARG A 197 0.97 -18.22 2.68
N MET A 198 1.19 -17.26 3.59
CA MET A 198 2.02 -17.51 4.76
C MET A 198 1.43 -18.59 5.66
N MET A 199 0.13 -18.52 5.94
CA MET A 199 -0.55 -19.54 6.74
C MET A 199 -0.46 -20.93 6.10
N ILE A 200 -0.62 -21.02 4.77
CA ILE A 200 -0.46 -22.28 4.03
C ILE A 200 0.96 -22.84 4.14
N ASN A 201 1.98 -21.99 3.98
CA ASN A 201 3.37 -22.42 4.12
C ASN A 201 3.68 -22.91 5.53
N MET A 202 3.25 -22.16 6.57
CA MET A 202 3.44 -22.56 7.97
C MET A 202 2.73 -23.87 8.29
N ALA A 203 1.50 -24.07 7.80
CA ALA A 203 0.77 -25.32 7.98
C ALA A 203 1.48 -26.50 7.29
N ARG A 204 2.00 -26.30 6.07
CA ARG A 204 2.73 -27.34 5.34
C ARG A 204 4.03 -27.72 6.05
N ASP A 205 4.76 -26.73 6.57
CA ASP A 205 6.01 -26.96 7.27
C ASP A 205 5.77 -27.65 8.63
N SER A 206 4.66 -27.34 9.32
CA SER A 206 4.23 -28.07 10.53
C SER A 206 3.95 -29.55 10.25
N HIS A 207 3.21 -29.86 9.17
CA HIS A 207 2.96 -31.26 8.81
C HIS A 207 4.23 -32.01 8.42
N ALA A 208 5.19 -31.33 7.77
CA ALA A 208 6.48 -31.92 7.45
C ALA A 208 7.31 -32.20 8.72
N SER A 209 7.29 -31.31 9.71
CA SER A 209 7.98 -31.55 10.99
C SER A 209 7.36 -32.70 11.78
N ASP A 210 6.03 -32.83 11.79
CA ASP A 210 5.34 -33.90 12.49
C ASP A 210 5.66 -35.26 11.86
N ALA A 211 5.66 -35.34 10.53
CA ALA A 211 6.03 -36.56 9.80
C ALA A 211 7.50 -36.96 10.04
N GLU A 212 8.42 -35.99 10.15
CA GLU A 212 9.81 -36.28 10.51
C GLU A 212 9.97 -36.74 11.96
N PHE A 213 9.19 -36.17 12.88
CA PHE A 213 9.20 -36.57 14.28
C PHE A 213 8.72 -38.02 14.43
N GLU A 214 7.59 -38.37 13.82
CA GLU A 214 7.03 -39.73 13.86
C GLU A 214 8.04 -40.75 13.31
N ARG A 215 8.65 -40.44 12.16
CA ARG A 215 9.66 -41.31 11.54
C ARG A 215 10.89 -41.52 12.43
N LYS A 216 11.33 -40.49 13.16
CA LYS A 216 12.44 -40.60 14.12
C LYS A 216 12.02 -41.40 15.36
N PHE A 217 10.78 -41.22 15.81
CA PHE A 217 10.22 -41.95 16.95
C PHE A 217 10.12 -43.44 16.64
N GLU A 218 9.56 -43.83 15.50
CA GLU A 218 9.50 -45.23 15.05
C GLU A 218 10.89 -45.85 14.90
N ALA A 219 11.84 -45.13 14.30
CA ALA A 219 13.21 -45.62 14.14
C ALA A 219 13.91 -45.86 15.48
N ASN A 220 13.74 -44.94 16.45
CA ASN A 220 14.26 -45.11 17.81
C ASN A 220 13.60 -46.28 18.53
N ARG A 221 12.28 -46.46 18.38
CA ARG A 221 11.53 -47.59 18.96
C ARG A 221 12.04 -48.93 18.43
N GLN A 222 12.21 -49.05 17.13
CA GLN A 222 12.76 -50.27 16.51
C GLN A 222 14.20 -50.54 16.96
N ALA A 223 15.04 -49.51 17.06
CA ALA A 223 16.42 -49.65 17.55
C ALA A 223 16.47 -50.08 19.01
N ALA A 224 15.55 -49.61 19.86
CA ALA A 224 15.43 -50.03 21.25
C ALA A 224 15.01 -51.50 21.37
N LEU A 225 13.98 -51.92 20.63
CA LEU A 225 13.54 -53.32 20.58
C LEU A 225 14.65 -54.25 20.08
N ALA A 226 15.39 -53.84 19.04
CA ALA A 226 16.52 -54.61 18.53
C ALA A 226 17.66 -54.74 19.57
N LYS A 227 17.92 -53.69 20.35
CA LYS A 227 18.90 -53.76 21.45
C LYS A 227 18.45 -54.66 22.59
N GLN A 228 17.15 -54.67 22.91
CA GLN A 228 16.58 -55.54 23.94
C GLN A 228 16.65 -57.02 23.50
N ALA A 229 16.30 -57.32 22.25
CA ALA A 229 16.44 -58.66 21.68
C ALA A 229 17.90 -59.13 21.57
N ALA A 230 18.85 -58.21 21.34
CA ALA A 230 20.28 -58.53 21.29
C ALA A 230 20.93 -58.69 22.68
N ARG A 231 20.27 -58.23 23.75
CA ARG A 231 20.66 -58.43 25.15
C ARG A 231 20.15 -59.76 25.72
N GLY A 232 19.93 -60.75 24.85
CA GLY A 232 19.27 -62.01 25.16
C GLY A 232 19.62 -62.57 26.54
N ASP A 233 18.57 -62.90 27.29
CA ASP A 233 18.42 -64.15 28.06
C ASP A 233 19.56 -64.53 29.01
N ASP A 234 20.18 -63.56 29.69
CA ASP A 234 21.16 -63.81 30.75
C ASP A 234 20.68 -63.21 32.09
N ASP A 235 19.53 -63.64 32.60
CA ASP A 235 19.09 -63.54 34.01
C ASP A 235 17.89 -64.53 34.11
N ASP A 236 18.05 -65.84 34.36
CA ASP A 236 18.47 -66.49 35.61
C ASP A 236 17.93 -65.78 36.86
N ASP A 237 16.92 -66.43 37.47
CA ASP A 237 16.54 -66.45 38.89
C ASP A 237 16.16 -65.11 39.58
N ASP A 238 14.87 -64.92 39.85
CA ASP A 238 14.33 -65.24 41.19
C ASP A 238 12.82 -64.96 41.21
N ASP A 239 12.07 -66.06 41.34
CA ASP A 239 10.72 -66.07 41.88
C ASP A 239 10.80 -65.53 43.31
N ASP A 240 10.33 -64.31 43.55
CA ASP A 240 9.78 -63.96 44.86
C ASP A 240 8.44 -63.28 44.62
N ASP A 241 7.42 -64.13 44.79
CA ASP A 241 6.10 -63.79 45.27
C ASP A 241 6.22 -62.70 46.35
N ASP A 242 5.53 -61.58 46.18
CA ASP A 242 4.80 -60.96 47.28
C ASP A 242 3.65 -60.15 46.67
N ASP A 243 2.49 -60.81 46.73
CA ASP A 243 1.19 -60.20 46.86
C ASP A 243 1.26 -59.03 47.87
N ASP A 244 0.74 -57.89 47.47
CA ASP A 244 0.03 -56.91 48.31
C ASP A 244 -0.58 -55.94 47.28
N ASP A 245 -1.81 -56.18 46.82
CA ASP A 245 -3.03 -55.76 47.51
C ASP A 245 -2.80 -54.43 48.24
N ASP A 246 -3.11 -53.34 47.56
CA ASP A 246 -3.78 -52.21 48.20
C ASP A 246 -4.65 -51.52 47.15
N ASP A 247 -5.92 -51.93 47.20
CA ASP A 247 -7.05 -51.05 47.02
C ASP A 247 -6.78 -49.68 47.65
N ASP A 248 -6.87 -48.62 46.85
CA ASP A 248 -7.33 -47.31 47.28
C ASP A 248 -8.02 -46.75 46.02
N ASP A 249 -9.31 -47.04 45.85
CA ASP A 249 -10.43 -46.28 46.42
C ASP A 249 -10.30 -44.78 46.16
N ASP A 250 -11.36 -44.29 45.52
CA ASP A 250 -11.97 -42.98 45.73
C ASP A 250 -11.08 -41.74 45.57
N ASP A 251 -11.38 -40.95 44.54
CA ASP A 251 -12.15 -39.75 44.85
C ASP A 251 -12.87 -39.21 43.61
N ASP A 252 -14.18 -39.22 43.80
CA ASP A 252 -15.22 -38.44 43.18
C ASP A 252 -14.88 -36.95 43.01
N ASP A 253 -15.73 -36.32 42.19
CA ASP A 253 -16.16 -34.92 42.29
C ASP A 253 -15.14 -33.81 41.98
N ASP A 254 -15.36 -33.13 40.84
CA ASP A 254 -16.13 -31.87 40.94
C ASP A 254 -16.47 -31.33 39.55
N ASP A 255 -17.78 -31.31 39.31
CA ASP A 255 -18.46 -30.35 38.45
C ASP A 255 -18.08 -28.93 38.89
N ASP A 256 -17.57 -28.11 37.98
CA ASP A 256 -17.72 -26.66 38.10
C ASP A 256 -18.08 -26.10 36.71
N ASP A 257 -19.39 -26.03 36.52
CA ASP A 257 -20.06 -25.02 35.70
C ASP A 257 -19.60 -23.63 36.17
N ASP A 258 -19.04 -22.81 35.29
CA ASP A 258 -19.01 -21.36 35.49
C ASP A 258 -19.28 -20.62 34.17
N ASP A 259 -20.26 -19.70 34.30
CA ASP A 259 -20.96 -18.81 33.35
C ASP A 259 -20.17 -18.19 32.17
#